data_AF-A0A482ZJZ0-F1
#
_entry.id   AF-A0A482ZJZ0-F1
#
_cell.length_a   1.000
_cell.length_b   1.000
_cell.length_c   1.000
_cell.angle_alpha   90.00
_cell.angle_beta   90.00
_cell.angle_gamma   90.00
#
_symmetry.space_group_name_H-M   'P 1'
#
loop_
_entity.id
_entity.type
_entity.pdbx_description
1 polymer ?
#
loop_
_entity_poly.entity_id
_entity_poly.type
_entity_poly.pdbx_seq_one_letter_code
_entity_poly.pdbx_strand_id
1 'polypeptide(L)' 'MKTSDKDNMQKEYDFSKGVRGKYYQRYHQRSNVVVLEPDMADAFPNAEAVNQALRSIHRVVNH' A
#
# COMPACT_ATOMS: atom_id res chain seq x y z
N MET A 1 -13.31 -32.48 -10.88
CA MET A 1 -13.28 -31.64 -9.66
C MET A 1 -11.82 -31.31 -9.39
N LYS A 2 -11.41 -30.04 -9.49
CA LYS A 2 -10.00 -29.63 -9.32
C LYS A 2 -9.57 -29.93 -7.88
N THR A 3 -8.59 -30.81 -7.72
CA THR A 3 -7.93 -31.11 -6.45
C THR A 3 -7.21 -29.86 -5.99
N SER A 4 -7.77 -29.21 -4.97
CA SER A 4 -7.18 -28.06 -4.28
C SER A 4 -5.81 -28.44 -3.71
N ASP A 5 -4.77 -27.69 -4.05
CA ASP A 5 -3.46 -27.65 -3.37
C ASP A 5 -3.63 -27.30 -1.89
N LYS A 6 -4.09 -28.27 -1.09
CA LYS A 6 -4.32 -28.10 0.35
C LYS A 6 -3.04 -28.16 1.18
N ASP A 7 -1.87 -28.29 0.57
CA ASP A 7 -0.70 -28.84 1.25
C ASP A 7 0.59 -28.01 1.09
N ASN A 8 0.47 -26.70 0.91
CA ASN A 8 1.62 -25.78 1.02
C ASN A 8 1.88 -25.31 2.47
N MET A 9 1.19 -25.87 3.47
CA MET A 9 1.46 -25.58 4.88
C MET A 9 2.63 -26.43 5.37
N GLN A 10 3.73 -25.78 5.75
CA GLN A 10 4.88 -26.46 6.34
C GLN A 10 4.58 -26.89 7.77
N LYS A 11 5.18 -28.01 8.21
CA LYS A 11 4.94 -28.62 9.53
C LYS A 11 5.40 -27.73 10.68
N GLU A 12 6.33 -26.83 10.40
CA GLU A 12 6.96 -25.89 11.32
C GLU A 12 6.05 -24.68 11.64
N TYR A 13 4.98 -24.47 10.88
CA TYR A 13 4.10 -23.32 11.07
C TYR A 13 3.08 -23.53 12.20
N ASP A 14 3.30 -22.84 13.31
CA ASP A 14 2.32 -22.71 14.41
C ASP A 14 1.56 -21.37 14.32
N PHE A 15 0.31 -21.44 13.84
CA PHE A 15 -0.60 -20.29 13.79
C PHE A 15 -1.55 -20.20 15.01
N SER A 16 -1.42 -21.07 16.02
CA SER A 16 -2.32 -21.09 17.19
C SER A 16 -2.30 -19.78 18.00
N LYS A 17 -1.23 -19.00 17.87
CA LYS A 17 -1.03 -17.69 18.53
C LYS A 17 -1.39 -16.51 17.62
N GLY A 18 -2.07 -16.75 16.50
CA GLY A 18 -2.47 -15.70 15.56
C GLY A 18 -3.43 -14.70 16.20
N VAL A 19 -3.10 -13.41 16.15
CA VAL A 19 -3.98 -12.32 16.60
C VAL A 19 -4.53 -11.57 15.40
N ARG A 20 -5.86 -11.51 15.28
CA ARG A 20 -6.53 -10.77 14.18
C ARG A 20 -6.11 -9.30 14.23
N GLY A 21 -5.62 -8.79 13.10
CA GLY A 21 -5.23 -7.39 12.98
C GLY A 21 -3.98 -6.96 13.75
N LYS A 22 -3.08 -7.89 14.13
CA LYS A 22 -1.85 -7.60 14.91
C LYS A 22 -1.03 -6.40 14.42
N TYR A 23 -1.04 -6.12 13.11
CA TYR A 23 -0.33 -4.99 12.50
C TYR A 23 -1.23 -3.99 11.78
N TYR A 24 -2.56 -4.17 11.85
CA TYR A 24 -3.53 -3.36 11.12
C TYR A 24 -3.41 -1.87 11.46
N GLN A 25 -3.32 -1.55 12.75
CA GLN A 25 -3.15 -0.16 13.21
C GLN A 25 -1.81 0.44 12.76
N ARG A 26 -0.72 -0.34 12.79
CA ARG A 26 0.61 0.13 12.35
C ARG A 26 0.66 0.37 10.85
N TYR A 27 -0.04 -0.45 10.07
CA TYR A 27 -0.19 -0.25 8.64
C TYR A 27 -0.93 1.07 8.36
N HIS A 28 -2.10 1.28 8.98
CA HIS A 28 -2.89 2.51 8.82
C HIS A 28 -2.16 3.80 9.23
N GLN A 29 -1.30 3.74 10.25
CA GLN A 29 -0.56 4.93 10.71
C GLN A 29 0.55 5.37 9.75
N ARG A 30 1.05 4.47 8.89
CA ARG A 30 2.20 4.74 8.03
C ARG A 30 1.87 4.83 6.55
N SER A 31 0.72 4.32 6.11
CA SER A 31 0.30 4.39 4.72
C SER A 31 -0.68 5.54 4.52
N ASN A 32 -0.17 6.72 4.11
CA ASN A 32 -1.03 7.76 3.54
C ASN A 32 -1.25 7.44 2.05
N VAL A 33 -2.16 6.50 1.76
CA VAL A 33 -2.53 6.13 0.39
C VAL A 33 -3.52 7.16 -0.12
N VAL A 34 -3.10 7.94 -1.11
CA VAL A 34 -3.96 8.88 -1.83
C VAL A 34 -4.22 8.29 -3.20
N VAL A 35 -5.51 8.09 -3.50
CA VAL A 35 -5.95 7.65 -4.83
C VAL A 35 -6.11 8.88 -5.70
N LEU A 36 -5.50 8.87 -6.89
CA LEU A 36 -5.68 9.92 -7.89
C LEU A 36 -6.94 9.66 -8.69
N GLU A 37 -7.58 10.72 -9.15
CA GLU A 37 -8.60 10.63 -10.19
C GLU A 37 -7.99 10.07 -11.49
N PRO A 38 -8.78 9.38 -12.34
CA PRO A 38 -8.26 8.68 -13.52
C PRO A 38 -7.47 9.58 -14.47
N ASP A 39 -7.95 10.79 -14.71
CA ASP A 39 -7.31 11.79 -15.57
C ASP A 39 -5.93 12.23 -15.04
N MET A 40 -5.80 12.35 -13.71
CA MET A 40 -4.54 12.66 -13.06
C MET A 40 -3.60 11.46 -13.05
N ALA A 41 -4.13 10.24 -12.90
CA ALA A 41 -3.32 9.03 -13.00
C ALA A 41 -2.74 8.84 -14.41
N ASP A 42 -3.50 9.22 -15.46
CA ASP A 42 -3.02 9.18 -16.85
C ASP A 42 -1.92 10.24 -17.11
N ALA A 43 -2.00 11.40 -16.45
CA ALA A 43 -1.01 12.46 -16.58
C ALA A 43 0.32 12.15 -15.86
N PHE A 44 0.30 11.32 -14.82
CA PHE A 44 1.49 11.02 -14.00
C PHE A 44 1.84 9.53 -14.02
N PRO A 45 3.00 9.14 -14.58
CA PRO A 45 3.36 7.72 -14.74
C PRO A 45 3.69 7.01 -13.41
N ASN A 46 4.00 7.75 -12.33
CA ASN A 46 4.30 7.18 -11.02
C ASN A 46 4.21 8.23 -9.89
N ALA A 47 4.30 7.75 -8.65
CA ALA A 47 4.25 8.57 -7.45
C ALA A 47 5.41 9.57 -7.33
N GLU A 48 6.58 9.29 -7.92
CA GLU A 48 7.70 10.22 -7.90
C GLU A 48 7.39 11.49 -8.70
N ALA A 49 6.82 11.33 -9.91
CA ALA A 49 6.41 12.45 -10.76
C ALA A 49 5.37 13.35 -10.08
N VAL A 50 4.37 12.76 -9.42
CA VAL A 50 3.35 13.49 -8.64
C VAL A 50 4.01 14.28 -7.51
N ASN A 51 4.88 13.63 -6.73
CA ASN A 51 5.51 14.26 -5.57
C ASN A 51 6.45 15.41 -5.98
N GLN A 52 7.16 15.29 -7.11
CA GLN A 52 7.98 16.37 -7.62
C GLN A 52 7.13 17.59 -8.01
N ALA A 53 6.00 17.39 -8.69
CA ALA A 53 5.07 18.46 -9.04
C ALA A 53 4.49 19.15 -7.79
N LEU A 54 4.06 18.37 -6.79
CA LEU A 54 3.53 18.96 -5.55
C LEU A 54 4.59 19.74 -4.76
N ARG A 55 5.85 19.28 -4.77
CA ARG A 55 6.97 20.01 -4.13
C ARG A 55 7.29 21.33 -4.82
N SER A 56 7.22 21.39 -6.15
CA SER A 56 7.46 22.64 -6.87
C SER A 56 6.38 23.67 -6.53
N ILE A 57 5.11 23.25 -6.47
CA ILE A 57 3.99 24.10 -6.03
C ILE A 57 4.20 24.55 -4.59
N HIS A 58 4.51 23.63 -3.67
CA HIS A 58 4.75 23.96 -2.27
C HIS A 58 5.88 24.99 -2.10
N ARG A 59 6.93 24.92 -2.93
CA ARG A 59 8.02 25.90 -2.91
C ARG A 59 7.57 27.27 -3.37
N VAL A 60 6.70 27.36 -4.37
CA VAL A 60 6.16 28.63 -4.88
C VAL A 60 5.18 29.25 -3.89
N VAL A 61 4.35 28.44 -3.23
CA VAL A 61 3.32 28.92 -2.29
C VAL A 61 3.88 29.33 -0.94
N ASN A 62 4.99 28.72 -0.50
CA ASN A 62 5.66 29.02 0.78
C ASN A 62 6.97 29.82 0.61
N HIS A 63 7.09 30.58 -0.47
CA HIS A 63 8.09 31.65 -0.65
C HIS A 63 7.36 32.98 -0.80
#